data_AF-A0A9X1AFI6-F1
#
_entry.id   AF-A0A9X1AFI6-F1
#
_cell.length_a   1.000
_cell.length_b   1.000
_cell.length_c   1.000
_cell.angle_alpha   90.00
_cell.angle_beta   90.00
_cell.angle_gamma   90.00
#
_symmetry.space_group_name_H-M   'P 1'
#
loop_
_entity.id
_entity.type
_entity.pdbx_description
1 polymer ?
#
loop_
_entity_poly.entity_id
_entity_poly.type
_entity_poly.pdbx_seq_one_letter_code
_entity_poly.pdbx_strand_id
1 'polypeptide(L)'
;MKADVALHATTAFAAEAYPVIESLIARGINVVTITQELFFPLGSNVGIAEEIDRQAKAAGARVTAVGINPGFILDLLPISASSPCWQVNRVDGRRIVDFSPYGPDEMRHIGAGLTESEFALGAKDGTIGHTGLLETAGMVAVSMGLEVDELRQAKSAIITSRHRRTSYPPVIEYFGHMSAGYFVKHTEVPEDILRRATRKLPARRCVRW
;
A
#
# COMPACT_ATOMS: atom_id res chain seq x y z
N MET A 1 24.01 8.19 -18.05
CA MET A 1 23.08 7.05 -18.25
C MET A 1 21.86 7.57 -19.00
N LYS A 2 21.42 6.87 -20.05
CA LYS A 2 20.22 7.17 -20.83
C LYS A 2 19.29 5.96 -20.70
N ALA A 3 18.12 6.15 -20.11
CA ALA A 3 17.11 5.11 -19.91
C ALA A 3 15.73 5.75 -20.08
N ASP A 4 14.79 5.03 -20.67
CA ASP A 4 13.41 5.51 -20.84
C ASP A 4 12.59 5.35 -19.56
N VAL A 5 12.88 4.29 -18.80
CA VAL A 5 12.20 3.93 -17.56
C VAL A 5 13.21 3.42 -16.54
N ALA A 6 13.04 3.80 -15.27
CA ALA A 6 13.72 3.25 -14.12
C ALA A 6 12.74 2.43 -13.26
N LEU A 7 13.18 1.26 -12.82
CA LEU A 7 12.45 0.42 -11.88
C LEU A 7 13.00 0.68 -10.46
N HIS A 8 12.20 1.34 -9.63
CA HIS A 8 12.58 1.72 -8.27
C HIS A 8 12.03 0.72 -7.24
N ALA A 9 12.93 -0.12 -6.72
CA ALA A 9 12.60 -1.23 -5.83
C ALA A 9 13.48 -1.31 -4.57
N THR A 10 13.62 -0.19 -3.88
CA THR A 10 14.52 -0.05 -2.72
C THR A 10 13.80 0.13 -1.39
N THR A 11 12.58 0.70 -1.38
CA THR A 11 11.86 1.05 -0.15
C THR A 11 10.34 1.06 -0.37
N ALA A 12 9.61 0.78 0.72
CA ALA A 12 8.16 0.93 0.81
C ALA A 12 7.71 2.36 1.18
N PHE A 13 8.61 3.20 1.69
CA PHE A 13 8.29 4.50 2.29
C PHE A 13 8.49 5.67 1.33
N ALA A 14 7.50 6.57 1.25
CA ALA A 14 7.47 7.69 0.31
C ALA A 14 8.61 8.69 0.56
N ALA A 15 8.90 9.00 1.82
CA ALA A 15 9.96 9.94 2.20
C ALA A 15 11.35 9.45 1.79
N GLU A 16 11.60 8.14 1.87
CA GLU A 16 12.86 7.52 1.45
C GLU A 16 12.95 7.40 -0.08
N ALA A 17 11.82 7.14 -0.74
CA ALA A 17 11.77 7.03 -2.20
C ALA A 17 11.96 8.38 -2.91
N TYR A 18 11.48 9.47 -2.29
CA TYR A 18 11.40 10.79 -2.91
C TYR A 18 12.72 11.28 -3.52
N PRO A 19 13.88 11.30 -2.82
CA PRO A 19 15.13 11.81 -3.38
C PRO A 19 15.62 11.01 -4.59
N VAL A 20 15.37 9.69 -4.60
CA VAL A 20 15.76 8.82 -5.71
C VAL A 20 14.86 9.09 -6.92
N ILE A 21 13.55 9.20 -6.71
CA ILE A 21 12.58 9.52 -7.76
C ILE A 21 12.86 10.90 -8.35
N GLU A 22 13.09 11.92 -7.50
CA GLU A 22 13.46 13.29 -7.90
C GLU A 22 14.69 13.31 -8.81
N SER A 23 15.76 12.60 -8.44
CA SER A 23 16.98 12.50 -9.24
C SER A 23 16.75 11.87 -10.63
N LEU A 24 15.82 10.90 -10.72
CA LEU A 24 15.47 10.25 -11.98
C LEU A 24 14.61 11.16 -12.87
N ILE A 25 13.56 11.78 -12.31
CA ILE A 25 12.67 12.65 -13.07
C ILE A 25 13.39 13.93 -13.53
N ALA A 26 14.35 14.46 -12.77
CA ALA A 26 15.19 15.60 -13.20
C ALA A 26 15.96 15.32 -14.51
N ARG A 27 16.11 14.06 -14.88
CA ARG A 27 16.78 13.60 -16.11
C ARG A 27 15.78 13.21 -17.21
N GLY A 28 14.48 13.47 -17.01
CA GLY A 28 13.39 13.10 -17.91
C GLY A 28 13.08 11.59 -17.93
N ILE A 29 13.55 10.82 -16.93
CA ILE A 29 13.37 9.36 -16.89
C ILE A 29 12.03 9.05 -16.23
N ASN A 30 11.21 8.21 -16.87
CA ASN A 30 9.97 7.72 -16.26
C ASN A 30 10.29 6.72 -15.14
N VAL A 31 9.48 6.66 -14.08
CA VAL A 31 9.73 5.80 -12.92
C VAL A 31 8.54 4.88 -12.66
N VAL A 32 8.82 3.59 -12.56
CA VAL A 32 7.89 2.60 -12.00
C VAL A 32 8.45 2.18 -10.65
N THR A 33 7.68 2.35 -9.58
CA THR A 33 8.15 2.05 -8.22
C THR A 33 7.27 1.05 -7.50
N ILE A 34 7.86 0.27 -6.58
CA ILE A 34 7.10 -0.58 -5.64
C ILE A 34 6.84 0.09 -4.28
N THR A 35 7.17 1.37 -4.15
CA THR A 35 6.95 2.13 -2.91
C THR A 35 5.47 2.19 -2.59
N GLN A 36 5.08 1.46 -1.54
CA GLN A 36 3.69 1.13 -1.23
C GLN A 36 2.90 2.37 -0.80
N GLU A 37 3.52 3.29 -0.05
CA GLU A 37 2.91 4.56 0.37
C GLU A 37 2.63 5.53 -0.80
N LEU A 38 3.25 5.31 -1.97
CA LEU A 38 3.01 6.11 -3.17
C LEU A 38 1.90 5.52 -4.06
N PHE A 39 1.35 4.35 -3.74
CA PHE A 39 0.32 3.71 -4.54
C PHE A 39 -0.99 4.50 -4.56
N PHE A 40 -1.46 4.89 -3.38
CA PHE A 40 -2.61 5.77 -3.21
C PHE A 40 -2.33 6.69 -2.02
N PRO A 41 -1.53 7.76 -2.22
CA PRO A 41 -0.94 8.51 -1.13
C PRO A 41 -1.98 9.09 -0.17
N LEU A 42 -1.76 8.92 1.13
CA LEU A 42 -2.60 9.42 2.22
C LEU A 42 -1.80 10.32 3.17
N GLY A 43 -2.50 11.17 3.93
CA GLY A 43 -1.88 12.01 4.97
C GLY A 43 -0.71 12.86 4.44
N SER A 44 0.44 12.80 5.12
CA SER A 44 1.65 13.54 4.73
C SER A 44 2.22 13.10 3.37
N ASN A 45 1.95 11.87 2.92
CA ASN A 45 2.45 11.35 1.65
C ASN A 45 1.76 11.99 0.44
N VAL A 46 0.59 12.64 0.63
CA VAL A 46 -0.07 13.44 -0.41
C VAL A 46 0.84 14.57 -0.90
N GLY A 47 1.47 15.30 0.03
CA GLY A 47 2.37 16.41 -0.32
C GLY A 47 3.60 15.94 -1.10
N ILE A 48 4.17 14.80 -0.70
CA ILE A 48 5.29 14.16 -1.41
C ILE A 48 4.87 13.79 -2.84
N ALA A 49 3.71 13.17 -3.00
CA ALA A 49 3.21 12.76 -4.31
C ALA A 49 2.86 13.95 -5.22
N GLU A 50 2.33 15.04 -4.67
CA GLU A 50 2.05 16.29 -5.40
C GLU A 50 3.35 16.93 -5.92
N GLU A 51 4.41 16.92 -5.11
CA GLU A 51 5.70 17.42 -5.51
C GLU A 51 6.34 16.55 -6.61
N ILE A 52 6.28 15.22 -6.47
CA ILE A 52 6.69 14.29 -7.54
C ILE A 52 5.91 14.55 -8.83
N ASP A 53 4.59 14.69 -8.76
CA ASP A 53 3.74 14.95 -9.94
C ASP A 53 4.10 16.29 -10.62
N ARG A 54 4.34 17.35 -9.83
CA ARG A 54 4.75 18.66 -10.32
C ARG A 54 6.09 18.58 -11.06
N GLN A 55 7.09 17.96 -10.46
CA GLN A 55 8.42 17.84 -11.03
C GLN A 55 8.45 16.92 -12.26
N ALA A 56 7.74 15.78 -12.21
CA ALA A 56 7.65 14.85 -13.33
C ALA A 56 7.02 15.52 -14.56
N LYS A 57 5.93 16.28 -14.37
CA LYS A 57 5.31 17.07 -15.44
C LYS A 57 6.27 18.11 -16.03
N ALA A 58 7.00 18.84 -15.19
CA ALA A 58 7.96 19.84 -15.65
C ALA A 58 9.10 19.24 -16.48
N ALA A 59 9.52 18.01 -16.15
CA ALA A 59 10.58 17.28 -16.86
C ALA A 59 10.08 16.41 -18.03
N GLY A 60 8.77 16.35 -18.29
CA GLY A 60 8.19 15.46 -19.29
C GLY A 60 8.25 13.96 -18.93
N ALA A 61 8.45 13.64 -17.65
CA ALA A 61 8.50 12.29 -17.11
C ALA A 61 7.15 11.85 -16.52
N ARG A 62 7.03 10.55 -16.22
CA ARG A 62 5.87 9.95 -15.56
C ARG A 62 6.33 9.08 -14.40
N VAL A 63 5.54 9.05 -13.33
CA VAL A 63 5.80 8.19 -12.16
C VAL A 63 4.55 7.38 -11.85
N THR A 64 4.70 6.09 -11.59
CA THR A 64 3.61 5.22 -11.14
C THR A 64 4.11 4.21 -10.11
N ALA A 65 3.30 3.95 -9.09
CA ALA A 65 3.56 2.93 -8.09
C ALA A 65 2.73 1.67 -8.41
N VAL A 66 3.35 0.50 -8.35
CA VAL A 66 2.75 -0.80 -8.70
C VAL A 66 3.23 -1.88 -7.75
N GLY A 67 2.49 -2.99 -7.66
CA GLY A 67 2.87 -4.11 -6.82
C GLY A 67 1.78 -5.17 -6.75
N ILE A 68 1.98 -6.17 -5.90
CA ILE A 68 0.95 -7.18 -5.64
C ILE A 68 -0.09 -6.68 -4.65
N ASN A 69 0.35 -6.04 -3.56
CA ASN A 69 -0.51 -5.39 -2.57
C ASN A 69 0.36 -4.37 -1.82
N PRO A 70 0.09 -3.08 -2.00
CA PRO A 70 -0.87 -2.52 -2.95
C PRO A 70 -0.50 -2.78 -4.42
N GLY A 71 -1.49 -2.84 -5.30
CA GLY A 71 -1.31 -2.84 -6.77
C GLY A 71 -2.11 -3.87 -7.56
N PHE A 72 -2.56 -4.96 -6.95
CA PHE A 72 -3.26 -6.01 -7.68
C PHE A 72 -4.29 -6.77 -6.84
N ILE A 73 -3.82 -7.61 -5.92
CA ILE A 73 -4.61 -8.72 -5.37
C ILE A 73 -5.76 -8.24 -4.47
N LEU A 74 -5.57 -7.16 -3.71
CA LEU A 74 -6.60 -6.54 -2.88
C LEU A 74 -7.08 -5.20 -3.45
N ASP A 75 -6.63 -4.81 -4.64
CA ASP A 75 -6.86 -3.51 -5.25
C ASP A 75 -7.59 -3.65 -6.59
N LEU A 76 -6.83 -3.84 -7.67
CA LEU A 76 -7.35 -3.93 -9.03
C LEU A 76 -8.22 -5.17 -9.24
N LEU A 77 -7.91 -6.28 -8.57
CA LEU A 77 -8.70 -7.51 -8.69
C LEU A 77 -10.14 -7.33 -8.19
N PRO A 78 -10.40 -6.90 -6.93
CA PRO A 78 -11.77 -6.67 -6.48
C PRO A 78 -12.47 -5.57 -7.29
N ILE A 79 -11.76 -4.50 -7.70
CA ILE A 79 -12.31 -3.45 -8.58
C ILE A 79 -12.80 -4.05 -9.91
N SER A 80 -11.93 -4.81 -10.58
CA SER A 80 -12.27 -5.42 -11.88
C SER A 80 -13.38 -6.46 -11.75
N ALA A 81 -13.34 -7.28 -10.68
CA ALA A 81 -14.35 -8.29 -10.40
C ALA A 81 -15.72 -7.68 -10.07
N SER A 82 -15.76 -6.41 -9.62
CA SER A 82 -17.02 -5.69 -9.35
C SER A 82 -17.69 -5.10 -10.60
N SER A 83 -17.03 -5.15 -11.77
CA SER A 83 -17.58 -4.58 -13.01
C SER A 83 -18.99 -5.04 -13.42
N PRO A 84 -19.45 -6.29 -13.16
CA PRO A 84 -20.83 -6.69 -13.46
C PRO A 84 -21.83 -6.31 -12.35
N CYS A 85 -21.38 -5.76 -11.22
CA CYS A 85 -22.24 -5.39 -10.11
C CYS A 85 -22.94 -4.06 -10.40
N TRP A 86 -24.28 -4.05 -10.27
CA TRP A 86 -25.04 -2.80 -10.33
C TRP A 86 -24.70 -1.86 -9.16
N GLN A 87 -24.48 -2.43 -7.97
CA GLN A 87 -24.12 -1.70 -6.75
C GLN A 87 -23.20 -2.57 -5.90
N VAL A 88 -22.13 -1.97 -5.37
CA VAL A 88 -21.25 -2.59 -4.38
C VAL A 88 -21.55 -1.98 -3.02
N ASN A 89 -21.91 -2.82 -2.04
CA ASN A 89 -22.21 -2.37 -0.67
C ASN A 89 -21.05 -2.60 0.30
N ARG A 90 -20.19 -3.59 0.01
CA ARG A 90 -19.08 -4.00 0.86
C ARG A 90 -18.06 -4.79 0.04
N VAL A 91 -16.78 -4.65 0.41
CA VAL A 91 -15.68 -5.46 -0.11
C VAL A 91 -14.96 -6.08 1.08
N ASP A 92 -14.82 -7.40 1.07
CA ASP A 92 -13.99 -8.14 2.02
C ASP A 92 -12.87 -8.85 1.27
N GLY A 93 -11.63 -8.50 1.61
CA GLY A 93 -10.44 -9.11 1.05
C GLY A 93 -9.64 -9.80 2.14
N ARG A 94 -9.20 -11.04 1.88
CA ARG A 94 -8.25 -11.75 2.75
C ARG A 94 -7.11 -12.28 1.92
N ARG A 95 -5.89 -11.84 2.26
CA ARG A 95 -4.65 -12.37 1.71
C ARG A 95 -3.92 -13.17 2.80
N ILE A 96 -3.56 -14.41 2.48
CA ILE A 96 -2.74 -15.26 3.36
C ILE A 96 -1.43 -15.52 2.61
N VAL A 97 -0.31 -15.24 3.26
CA VAL A 97 1.03 -15.38 2.68
C VAL A 97 1.83 -16.33 3.55
N ASP A 98 2.48 -17.31 2.92
CA ASP A 98 3.52 -18.09 3.57
C ASP A 98 4.84 -17.34 3.47
N PHE A 99 5.36 -16.89 4.62
CA PHE A 99 6.64 -16.18 4.70
C PHE A 99 7.85 -17.12 4.84
N SER A 100 7.65 -18.44 4.94
CA SER A 100 8.74 -19.43 5.05
C SER A 100 9.82 -19.37 3.95
N PRO A 101 9.56 -18.94 2.69
CA PRO A 101 10.59 -18.82 1.68
C PRO A 101 11.30 -17.46 1.67
N TYR A 102 10.93 -16.50 2.52
CA TYR A 102 11.46 -15.14 2.48
C TYR A 102 12.75 -14.99 3.33
N GLY A 103 13.52 -13.96 2.99
CA GLY A 103 14.77 -13.62 3.67
C GLY A 103 14.58 -12.94 5.03
N PRO A 104 15.68 -12.71 5.77
CA PRO A 104 15.65 -12.20 7.13
C PRO A 104 15.02 -10.80 7.28
N ASP A 105 15.13 -9.94 6.27
CA ASP A 105 14.54 -8.59 6.32
C ASP A 105 13.01 -8.65 6.35
N GLU A 106 12.41 -9.47 5.49
CA GLU A 106 10.95 -9.67 5.45
C GLU A 106 10.46 -10.33 6.74
N MET A 107 11.19 -11.33 7.23
CA MET A 107 10.85 -12.01 8.48
C MET A 107 10.88 -11.03 9.67
N ARG A 108 11.86 -10.12 9.73
CA ARG A 108 11.89 -9.04 10.73
C ARG A 108 10.72 -8.07 10.55
N HIS A 109 10.41 -7.68 9.32
CA HIS A 109 9.32 -6.76 9.01
C HIS A 109 7.94 -7.29 9.44
N ILE A 110 7.71 -8.61 9.38
CA ILE A 110 6.46 -9.23 9.89
C ILE A 110 6.50 -9.52 11.40
N GLY A 111 7.61 -9.22 12.06
CA GLY A 111 7.80 -9.44 13.50
C GLY A 111 8.16 -10.87 13.89
N ALA A 112 8.62 -11.71 12.96
CA ALA A 112 8.94 -13.12 13.23
C ALA A 112 9.96 -13.26 14.38
N GLY A 113 9.63 -14.11 15.36
CA GLY A 113 10.50 -14.37 16.51
C GLY A 113 10.38 -13.37 17.67
N LEU A 114 9.62 -12.29 17.53
CA LEU A 114 9.39 -11.34 18.61
C LEU A 114 8.42 -11.86 19.67
N THR A 115 8.51 -11.34 20.88
CA THR A 115 7.47 -11.46 21.90
C THR A 115 6.23 -10.66 21.52
N GLU A 116 5.09 -10.93 22.16
CA GLU A 116 3.86 -10.16 21.94
C GLU A 116 4.03 -8.67 22.29
N SER A 117 4.77 -8.36 23.34
CA SER A 117 5.07 -6.98 23.74
C SER A 117 5.95 -6.24 22.72
N GLU A 118 6.97 -6.91 22.18
CA GLU A 118 7.83 -6.35 21.14
C GLU A 118 7.04 -6.15 19.83
N PHE A 119 6.21 -7.12 19.47
CA PHE A 119 5.31 -6.97 18.32
C PHE A 119 4.36 -5.79 18.51
N ALA A 120 3.73 -5.66 19.68
CA ALA A 120 2.79 -4.58 19.95
C ALA A 120 3.47 -3.20 19.87
N LEU A 121 4.72 -3.08 20.33
CA LEU A 121 5.51 -1.87 20.20
C LEU A 121 5.80 -1.55 18.72
N GLY A 122 6.32 -2.52 17.97
CA GLY A 122 6.65 -2.34 16.55
C GLY A 122 5.41 -2.15 15.65
N ALA A 123 4.27 -2.69 16.05
CA ALA A 123 3.01 -2.44 15.38
C ALA A 123 2.55 -0.98 15.58
N LYS A 124 2.74 -0.45 16.79
CA LYS A 124 2.34 0.91 17.18
C LYS A 124 3.24 1.98 16.55
N ASP A 125 4.55 1.73 16.46
CA ASP A 125 5.49 2.67 15.85
C ASP A 125 5.58 2.56 14.31
N GLY A 126 4.93 1.55 13.73
CA GLY A 126 4.84 1.34 12.29
C GLY A 126 5.99 0.52 11.69
N THR A 127 6.94 0.04 12.50
CA THR A 127 8.08 -0.77 12.04
C THR A 127 7.71 -2.21 11.65
N ILE A 128 6.60 -2.73 12.21
CA ILE A 128 6.13 -4.10 11.99
C ILE A 128 4.79 -4.11 11.25
N GLY A 129 4.63 -5.09 10.37
CA GLY A 129 3.40 -5.40 9.67
C GLY A 129 3.24 -4.63 8.37
N HIS A 130 2.21 -4.99 7.60
CA HIS A 130 2.05 -4.54 6.23
C HIS A 130 1.93 -3.02 6.06
N THR A 131 2.80 -2.45 5.23
CA THR A 131 2.71 -1.09 4.69
C THR A 131 1.86 -1.09 3.42
N GLY A 132 0.96 -0.12 3.25
CA GLY A 132 0.12 -0.03 2.03
C GLY A 132 -1.33 -0.51 2.16
N LEU A 133 -1.75 -1.02 3.33
CA LEU A 133 -3.14 -1.51 3.50
C LEU A 133 -4.15 -0.36 3.50
N LEU A 134 -3.79 0.81 4.06
CA LEU A 134 -4.67 1.97 4.08
C LEU A 134 -4.81 2.56 2.67
N GLU A 135 -3.71 2.59 1.92
CA GLU A 135 -3.64 2.99 0.52
C GLU A 135 -4.53 2.07 -0.34
N THR A 136 -4.44 0.75 -0.13
CA THR A 136 -5.31 -0.25 -0.75
C THR A 136 -6.78 0.07 -0.49
N ALA A 137 -7.12 0.28 0.78
CA ALA A 137 -8.47 0.57 1.22
C ALA A 137 -9.05 1.84 0.59
N GLY A 138 -8.26 2.91 0.63
CA GLY A 138 -8.62 4.20 0.04
C GLY A 138 -8.86 4.07 -1.46
N MET A 139 -7.97 3.40 -2.18
CA MET A 139 -8.12 3.20 -3.61
C MET A 139 -9.38 2.40 -3.96
N VAL A 140 -9.61 1.27 -3.30
CA VAL A 140 -10.77 0.41 -3.56
C VAL A 140 -12.06 1.18 -3.30
N ALA A 141 -12.14 1.87 -2.16
CA ALA A 141 -13.34 2.57 -1.78
C ALA A 141 -13.68 3.72 -2.73
N VAL A 142 -12.69 4.54 -3.10
CA VAL A 142 -12.89 5.62 -4.10
C VAL A 142 -13.29 5.02 -5.45
N SER A 143 -12.63 3.95 -5.89
CA SER A 143 -12.87 3.32 -7.19
C SER A 143 -14.27 2.71 -7.31
N MET A 144 -14.82 2.21 -6.20
CA MET A 144 -16.15 1.61 -6.15
C MET A 144 -17.25 2.59 -5.72
N GLY A 145 -16.89 3.86 -5.42
CA GLY A 145 -17.83 4.87 -4.95
C GLY A 145 -18.42 4.56 -3.57
N LEU A 146 -17.66 3.88 -2.73
CA LEU A 146 -18.03 3.64 -1.33
C LEU A 146 -17.72 4.91 -0.53
N GLU A 147 -18.69 5.35 0.28
CA GLU A 147 -18.46 6.39 1.26
C GLU A 147 -17.56 5.84 2.37
N VAL A 148 -16.38 6.45 2.51
CA VAL A 148 -15.43 6.14 3.56
C VAL A 148 -15.44 7.25 4.57
N ASP A 149 -15.67 6.82 5.79
CA ASP A 149 -15.64 7.66 6.94
C ASP A 149 -14.28 7.63 7.65
N GLU A 150 -13.68 6.45 7.78
CA GLU A 150 -12.41 6.28 8.48
C GLU A 150 -11.64 5.13 7.84
N LEU A 151 -10.33 5.30 7.79
CA LEU A 151 -9.39 4.25 7.44
C LEU A 151 -8.68 3.78 8.71
N ARG A 152 -9.02 2.58 9.17
CA ARG A 152 -8.38 1.93 10.32
C ARG A 152 -7.46 0.82 9.87
N GLN A 153 -6.33 0.71 10.54
CA GLN A 153 -5.47 -0.46 10.49
C GLN A 153 -5.28 -0.95 11.92
N ALA A 154 -5.38 -2.27 12.08
CA ALA A 154 -4.94 -2.94 13.27
C ALA A 154 -3.87 -3.96 12.89
N LYS A 155 -3.05 -4.32 13.87
CA LYS A 155 -1.99 -5.31 13.74
C LYS A 155 -1.98 -6.09 15.04
N SER A 156 -2.12 -7.41 14.95
CA SER A 156 -2.11 -8.30 16.10
C SER A 156 -1.15 -9.44 15.83
N ALA A 157 -0.39 -9.84 16.85
CA ALA A 157 0.51 -10.97 16.76
C ALA A 157 -0.28 -12.28 16.56
N ILE A 158 0.31 -13.26 15.87
CA ILE A 158 -0.24 -14.62 15.83
C ILE A 158 0.69 -15.56 16.57
N ILE A 159 0.22 -16.06 17.70
CA ILE A 159 1.01 -16.94 18.54
C ILE A 159 0.88 -18.38 18.03
N THR A 160 2.00 -19.06 17.84
CA THR A 160 2.04 -20.51 17.52
C THR A 160 2.54 -21.27 18.73
N SER A 161 1.89 -22.39 19.04
CA SER A 161 2.38 -23.36 20.04
C SER A 161 3.36 -24.37 19.44
N ARG A 162 3.56 -24.34 18.12
CA ARG A 162 4.46 -25.23 17.38
C ARG A 162 5.72 -24.49 16.98
N HIS A 163 6.86 -25.13 17.19
CA HIS A 163 8.15 -24.66 16.66
C HIS A 163 8.08 -24.53 15.13
N ARG A 164 8.55 -23.41 14.60
CA ARG A 164 8.62 -23.12 13.16
C ARG A 164 10.02 -22.68 12.80
N ARG A 165 10.42 -22.99 11.57
CA ARG A 165 11.76 -22.74 11.03
C ARG A 165 11.65 -22.23 9.60
N THR A 166 12.42 -21.20 9.26
CA THR A 166 12.57 -20.74 7.87
C THR A 166 13.48 -21.67 7.08
N SER A 167 13.24 -21.72 5.77
CA SER A 167 14.09 -22.48 4.83
C SER A 167 15.32 -21.69 4.38
N TYR A 168 15.30 -20.36 4.55
CA TYR A 168 16.33 -19.43 4.07
C TYR A 168 17.30 -19.02 5.18
N PRO A 169 18.63 -18.98 4.95
CA PRO A 169 19.60 -18.46 5.91
C PRO A 169 19.52 -16.93 6.10
N PRO A 170 19.72 -16.40 7.32
CA PRO A 170 19.85 -17.14 8.57
C PRO A 170 18.52 -17.81 8.94
N VAL A 171 18.61 -19.04 9.44
CA VAL A 171 17.45 -19.79 9.90
C VAL A 171 16.83 -19.03 11.07
N ILE A 172 15.57 -18.62 10.92
CA ILE A 172 14.80 -17.99 12.00
C ILE A 172 13.91 -19.07 12.57
N GLU A 173 14.16 -19.37 13.84
CA GLU A 173 13.26 -20.19 14.65
C GLU A 173 12.33 -19.27 15.42
N TYR A 174 11.03 -19.55 15.35
CA TYR A 174 10.08 -18.65 15.95
C TYR A 174 8.83 -19.36 16.48
N PHE A 175 8.33 -18.81 17.58
CA PHE A 175 7.01 -19.09 18.12
C PHE A 175 6.06 -17.91 17.82
N GLY A 176 5.69 -17.74 16.54
CA GLY A 176 4.51 -16.96 16.12
C GLY A 176 4.77 -16.00 14.96
N HIS A 177 3.71 -15.64 14.24
CA HIS A 177 3.34 -14.29 13.74
C HIS A 177 2.58 -14.33 12.39
N MET A 178 1.47 -13.58 12.30
CA MET A 178 0.87 -13.04 11.07
C MET A 178 0.44 -11.62 11.41
N SER A 179 0.38 -10.74 10.41
CA SER A 179 -0.27 -9.44 10.50
C SER A 179 -1.66 -9.55 9.87
N ALA A 180 -2.70 -9.00 10.50
CA ALA A 180 -4.04 -8.90 9.90
C ALA A 180 -4.53 -7.45 10.04
N GLY A 181 -4.81 -6.78 8.92
CA GLY A 181 -5.53 -5.50 8.90
C GLY A 181 -7.00 -5.71 8.54
N TYR A 182 -7.88 -4.86 9.08
CA TYR A 182 -9.32 -4.93 8.85
C TYR A 182 -9.93 -3.52 8.79
N PHE A 183 -11.02 -3.38 8.03
CA PHE A 183 -11.76 -2.13 7.84
C PHE A 183 -12.93 -2.00 8.81
N VAL A 184 -13.19 -0.80 9.33
CA VAL A 184 -14.40 -0.47 10.10
C VAL A 184 -14.91 0.90 9.62
N LYS A 185 -16.19 0.97 9.23
CA LYS A 185 -16.89 2.21 8.87
C LYS A 185 -17.31 2.97 10.14
N HIS A 186 -16.98 4.27 10.29
CA HIS A 186 -17.82 5.35 10.89
C HIS A 186 -17.08 6.71 10.91
N THR A 187 -17.80 7.79 10.57
CA THR A 187 -17.45 9.24 10.23
C THR A 187 -16.09 9.78 10.73
N GLU A 188 -15.19 10.52 10.02
CA GLU A 188 -15.19 11.48 8.88
C GLU A 188 -13.82 11.48 8.12
N VAL A 189 -13.80 11.57 6.77
CA VAL A 189 -12.59 11.84 5.96
C VAL A 189 -12.56 13.32 5.56
N PRO A 190 -11.41 14.02 5.67
CA PRO A 190 -11.26 15.39 5.17
C PRO A 190 -11.70 15.52 3.70
N GLU A 191 -12.59 16.48 3.43
CA GLU A 191 -13.23 16.71 2.13
C GLU A 191 -12.21 16.92 0.98
N ASP A 192 -10.99 17.34 1.29
CA ASP A 192 -9.95 17.65 0.32
C ASP A 192 -9.31 16.40 -0.30
N ILE A 193 -9.21 15.29 0.43
CA ILE A 193 -8.71 14.00 -0.10
C ILE A 193 -9.70 13.42 -1.12
N LEU A 194 -11.01 13.43 -0.79
CA LEU A 194 -12.07 12.95 -1.68
C LEU A 194 -12.20 13.84 -2.93
N ARG A 195 -12.10 15.17 -2.80
CA ARG A 195 -12.14 16.12 -3.92
C ARG A 195 -10.92 16.00 -4.85
N ARG A 196 -9.74 15.66 -4.33
CA ARG A 196 -8.51 15.48 -5.14
C ARG A 196 -8.48 14.12 -5.86
N ALA A 197 -8.94 13.05 -5.23
CA ALA A 197 -9.05 11.73 -5.87
C ALA A 197 -10.10 11.71 -6.99
N THR A 198 -11.21 12.41 -6.81
CA THR A 198 -12.29 12.52 -7.81
C THR A 198 -11.99 13.49 -8.96
N ARG A 199 -11.06 14.46 -8.79
CA ARG A 199 -10.64 15.40 -9.85
C ARG A 199 -10.01 14.73 -11.09
N LYS A 200 -9.56 13.47 -10.98
CA LYS A 200 -8.99 12.69 -12.09
C LYS A 200 -9.99 11.76 -12.78
N LEU A 201 -11.22 11.64 -12.27
CA LEU A 201 -12.29 10.90 -12.93
C LEU A 201 -13.20 11.90 -13.65
N PRO A 202 -13.46 11.75 -14.97
CA PRO A 202 -14.41 12.62 -15.64
C PRO A 202 -15.73 12.58 -14.88
N ALA A 203 -16.24 13.76 -14.51
CA ALA A 203 -17.51 13.92 -13.82
C ALA A 203 -18.53 12.98 -14.47
N ARG A 204 -19.16 12.12 -13.66
CA ARG A 204 -20.18 11.16 -14.11
C ARG A 204 -21.17 11.90 -15.02
N ARG A 205 -21.01 11.80 -16.34
CA ARG A 205 -22.14 11.96 -17.25
C ARG A 205 -22.99 10.75 -16.95
N CYS A 206 -23.97 10.96 -16.09
CA CYS A 206 -25.09 10.08 -15.92
C CYS A 206 -25.71 9.89 -17.31
N VAL A 207 -25.29 8.86 -18.03
CA VAL A 207 -26.02 8.38 -19.19
C VAL A 207 -27.22 7.68 -18.60
N ARG A 208 -28.33 8.41 -18.53
CA ARG A 208 -29.65 7.82 -18.34
C ARG A 208 -29.88 6.90 -19.54
N TRP A 209 -29.98 5.61 -19.29
CA TRP A 209 -30.79 4.73 -20.13
C TRP A 209 -32.22 4.82 -19.61
#